data_AF-C0DA09-F1
#
_entry.id   AF-C0DA09-F1
#
_cell.length_a   1.000
_cell.length_b   1.000
_cell.length_c   1.000
_cell.angle_alpha   90.00
_cell.angle_beta   90.00
_cell.angle_gamma   90.00
#
_symmetry.space_group_name_H-M   'P 1'
#
loop_
_entity.id
_entity.type
_entity.pdbx_description
1 polymer ?
#
loop_
_entity_poly.entity_id
_entity_poly.type
_entity_poly.pdbx_seq_one_letter_code
_entity_poly.pdbx_strand_id
1 'polypeptide(L)'
;MKPEERTVRNTIIRYRSFRYALVLEGIAVGAISGAVVVAFRYLIGCTDTLLHRILAYGQANHWFIPVWFAILAVAALIVTLLLKWDPLISGSGIPQIEGEIMGELDQRWWRVLAAKLGGGILSLGCGLSLGREGPSIQLGAMAAKGFSRLTKRVKTEEKVLITCGASAGLSAAFNAPIAGILFSLEEVHKHISPELVLSSMAASITSDFVSRNVFGLKPVFTFHITHMMPLSTYGHVLILGALIGLMGVLTT
;
A
#
# COMPACT_ATOMS: atom_id res chain seq x y z
N MET A 1 39.77 -20.23 -27.01
CA MET A 1 38.86 -20.80 -25.99
C MET A 1 38.81 -20.05 -24.64
N LYS A 2 39.85 -19.30 -24.22
CA LYS A 2 39.88 -18.62 -22.89
C LYS A 2 39.08 -17.29 -22.69
N PRO A 3 38.65 -16.52 -23.72
CA PRO A 3 37.96 -15.25 -23.48
C PRO A 3 36.45 -15.41 -23.15
N GLU A 4 35.77 -16.41 -23.72
CA GLU A 4 34.33 -16.61 -23.51
C GLU A 4 34.00 -17.10 -22.10
N GLU A 5 34.79 -18.02 -21.52
CA GLU A 5 34.58 -18.50 -20.15
C GLU A 5 34.74 -17.40 -19.09
N ARG A 6 35.64 -16.44 -19.33
CA ARG A 6 35.82 -15.27 -18.45
C ARG A 6 34.61 -14.34 -18.50
N THR A 7 34.02 -14.16 -19.67
CA THR A 7 32.81 -13.35 -19.85
C THR A 7 31.60 -13.99 -19.18
N VAL A 8 31.40 -15.30 -19.37
CA VAL A 8 30.29 -16.04 -18.74
C VAL A 8 30.41 -16.02 -17.21
N ARG A 9 31.61 -16.29 -16.67
CA ARG A 9 31.84 -16.24 -15.22
C ARG A 9 31.63 -14.86 -14.62
N ASN A 10 32.08 -13.80 -15.30
CA ASN A 10 31.87 -12.42 -14.84
C ASN A 10 30.39 -12.01 -14.89
N THR A 11 29.64 -12.46 -15.90
CA THR A 11 28.19 -12.24 -15.97
C THR A 11 27.47 -12.96 -14.83
N ILE A 12 27.81 -14.22 -14.54
CA ILE A 12 27.22 -14.99 -13.43
C ILE A 12 27.50 -14.34 -12.07
N ILE A 13 28.75 -13.88 -11.82
CA ILE A 13 29.12 -13.23 -10.57
C ILE A 13 28.39 -11.89 -10.41
N ARG A 14 28.29 -11.09 -11.49
CA ARG A 14 27.55 -9.83 -11.49
C ARG A 14 26.07 -10.04 -11.22
N TYR A 15 25.46 -11.07 -11.82
CA TYR A 15 24.07 -11.43 -11.62
C TYR A 15 23.80 -11.88 -10.17
N ARG A 16 24.72 -12.66 -9.57
CA ARG A 16 24.59 -13.10 -8.18
C ARG A 16 24.74 -11.95 -7.19
N SER A 17 25.71 -11.06 -7.40
CA SER A 17 25.92 -9.87 -6.58
C SER A 17 24.73 -8.90 -6.65
N PHE A 18 24.10 -8.78 -7.82
CA PHE A 18 22.93 -7.95 -8.04
C PHE A 18 21.71 -8.44 -7.23
N ARG A 19 21.47 -9.75 -7.20
CA ARG A 19 20.41 -10.35 -6.38
C ARG A 19 20.56 -10.06 -4.89
N TYR A 20 21.77 -10.20 -4.34
CA TYR A 20 21.99 -9.90 -2.91
C TYR A 20 21.82 -8.42 -2.59
N ALA A 21 22.26 -7.53 -3.49
CA ALA A 21 22.05 -6.09 -3.33
C ALA A 21 20.56 -5.73 -3.31
N LEU A 22 19.76 -6.29 -4.23
CA LEU A 22 18.32 -6.09 -4.30
C LEU A 22 17.57 -6.58 -3.05
N VAL A 23 18.01 -7.69 -2.45
CA VAL A 23 17.41 -8.18 -1.20
C VAL A 23 17.71 -7.23 -0.04
N LEU A 24 18.95 -6.76 0.09
CA LEU A 24 19.34 -5.78 1.12
C LEU A 24 18.58 -4.45 0.94
N GLU A 25 18.44 -3.99 -0.29
CA GLU A 25 17.64 -2.81 -0.62
C GLU A 25 16.16 -3.04 -0.34
N GLY A 26 15.64 -4.24 -0.62
CA GLY A 26 14.28 -4.64 -0.26
C GLY A 26 14.05 -4.55 1.25
N ILE A 27 14.99 -5.01 2.08
CA ILE A 27 14.91 -4.86 3.55
C ILE A 27 14.88 -3.37 3.95
N ALA A 28 15.80 -2.57 3.40
CA ALA A 28 15.87 -1.14 3.70
C ALA A 28 14.58 -0.40 3.31
N VAL A 29 14.07 -0.66 2.10
CA VAL A 29 12.79 -0.13 1.61
C VAL A 29 11.63 -0.62 2.48
N GLY A 30 11.60 -1.91 2.82
CA GLY A 30 10.57 -2.49 3.67
C GLY A 30 10.50 -1.82 5.05
N ALA A 31 11.64 -1.51 5.66
CA ALA A 31 11.71 -0.79 6.91
C ALA A 31 11.21 0.66 6.78
N ILE A 32 11.64 1.38 5.75
CA ILE A 32 11.26 2.79 5.52
C ILE A 32 9.77 2.90 5.16
N SER A 33 9.32 2.16 4.15
CA SER A 33 7.92 2.12 3.71
C SER A 33 7.01 1.60 4.83
N GLY A 34 7.44 0.56 5.56
CA GLY A 34 6.73 0.04 6.72
C GLY A 34 6.57 1.09 7.82
N ALA A 35 7.62 1.83 8.17
CA ALA A 35 7.55 2.89 9.17
C ALA A 35 6.57 4.02 8.75
N VAL A 36 6.61 4.45 7.48
CA VAL A 36 5.69 5.48 6.95
C VAL A 36 4.23 5.00 7.03
N VAL A 37 3.96 3.77 6.63
CA VAL A 37 2.60 3.21 6.61
C VAL A 37 2.10 2.91 8.01
N VAL A 38 2.96 2.46 8.91
CA VAL A 38 2.63 2.29 10.33
C VAL A 38 2.29 3.62 10.98
N ALA A 39 3.05 4.68 10.70
CA ALA A 39 2.74 6.02 11.16
C ALA A 39 1.38 6.51 10.62
N PHE A 40 1.11 6.31 9.33
CA PHE A 40 -0.19 6.63 8.72
C PHE A 40 -1.35 5.88 9.39
N ARG A 41 -1.19 4.56 9.57
CA ARG A 41 -2.19 3.70 10.23
C ARG A 41 -2.43 4.11 11.68
N TYR A 42 -1.38 4.49 12.40
CA TYR A 42 -1.49 4.99 13.77
C TYR A 42 -2.27 6.31 13.82
N LEU A 43 -1.96 7.26 12.95
CA LEU A 43 -2.65 8.55 12.85
C LEU A 43 -4.13 8.40 12.49
N ILE A 44 -4.47 7.48 11.58
CA ILE A 44 -5.87 7.15 11.28
C ILE A 44 -6.57 6.62 12.54
N GLY A 45 -5.94 5.70 13.28
CA GLY A 45 -6.50 5.17 14.52
C GLY A 45 -6.78 6.26 15.56
N CYS A 46 -5.86 7.21 15.73
CA CYS A 46 -6.08 8.37 16.59
C CYS A 46 -7.28 9.20 16.11
N THR A 47 -7.37 9.46 14.81
CA THR A 47 -8.44 10.29 14.24
C THR A 47 -9.80 9.60 14.31
N ASP A 48 -9.84 8.27 14.17
CA ASP A 48 -11.04 7.47 14.37
C ASP A 48 -11.55 7.56 15.81
N THR A 49 -10.67 7.43 16.81
CA THR A 49 -11.07 7.61 18.22
C THR A 49 -11.56 9.03 18.52
N LEU A 50 -10.98 10.04 17.86
CA LEU A 50 -11.42 11.43 17.99
C LEU A 50 -12.80 11.63 17.34
N LEU A 51 -13.01 11.09 16.14
CA LEU A 51 -14.28 11.13 15.44
C LEU A 51 -15.41 10.52 16.29
N HIS A 52 -15.19 9.34 16.87
CA HIS A 52 -16.19 8.71 17.76
C HIS A 52 -16.55 9.58 18.97
N ARG A 53 -15.57 10.28 19.57
CA ARG A 53 -15.83 11.22 20.68
C ARG A 53 -16.64 12.43 20.23
N ILE A 54 -16.32 12.97 19.06
CA ILE A 54 -17.03 14.13 18.49
C ILE A 54 -18.47 13.75 18.16
N LEU A 55 -18.69 12.59 17.55
CA LEU A 55 -20.02 12.09 17.21
C LEU A 55 -20.85 11.81 18.47
N ALA A 56 -20.27 11.21 19.51
CA ALA A 56 -20.94 11.00 20.79
C ALA A 56 -21.35 12.34 21.46
N TYR A 57 -20.50 13.36 21.37
CA TYR A 57 -20.83 14.70 21.84
C TYR A 57 -21.97 15.34 21.04
N GLY A 58 -21.98 15.16 19.71
CA GLY A 58 -23.04 15.66 18.83
C GLY A 58 -24.40 15.00 19.09
N GLN A 59 -24.42 13.72 19.48
CA GLN A 59 -25.64 13.03 19.89
C GLN A 59 -26.21 13.59 21.21
N ALA A 60 -25.35 14.00 22.14
CA ALA A 60 -25.78 14.62 23.39
C ALA A 60 -26.22 16.09 23.22
N ASN A 61 -25.69 16.80 22.22
CA ASN A 61 -25.88 18.23 22.02
C ASN A 61 -26.24 18.56 20.57
N HIS A 62 -27.53 18.61 20.24
CA HIS A 62 -28.01 18.89 18.87
C HIS A 62 -27.54 20.23 18.29
N TRP A 63 -27.20 21.22 19.11
CA TRP A 63 -26.66 22.51 18.65
C TRP A 63 -25.29 22.37 17.95
N PHE A 64 -24.56 21.29 18.23
CA PHE A 64 -23.23 21.03 17.67
C PHE A 64 -23.28 20.49 16.24
N ILE A 65 -24.43 20.00 15.77
CA ILE A 65 -24.62 19.47 14.42
C ILE A 65 -24.20 20.48 13.32
N PRO A 66 -24.70 21.73 13.28
CA PRO A 66 -24.27 22.71 12.27
C PRO A 66 -22.77 23.06 12.36
N VAL A 67 -22.20 23.08 13.57
CA VAL A 67 -20.76 23.30 13.77
C VAL A 67 -19.95 22.16 13.16
N TRP A 68 -20.41 20.92 13.34
CA TRP A 68 -19.76 19.76 12.75
C TRP A 68 -19.80 19.79 11.22
N PHE A 69 -20.93 20.17 10.62
CA PHE A 69 -21.01 20.37 9.16
C PHE A 69 -20.06 21.48 8.67
N ALA A 70 -19.88 22.56 9.43
CA ALA A 70 -18.90 23.59 9.10
C ALA A 70 -17.46 23.05 9.14
N ILE A 71 -17.12 22.22 10.14
CA ILE A 71 -15.80 21.56 10.24
C ILE A 71 -15.57 20.64 9.03
N LEU A 72 -16.57 19.84 8.65
CA LEU A 72 -16.50 18.98 7.47
C LEU A 72 -16.29 19.79 6.18
N ALA A 73 -16.96 20.94 6.04
CA ALA A 73 -16.79 21.83 4.89
C ALA A 73 -15.35 22.39 4.81
N VAL A 74 -14.77 22.78 5.95
CA VAL A 74 -13.37 23.22 6.02
C VAL A 74 -12.41 22.07 5.68
N ALA A 75 -12.65 20.87 6.20
CA ALA A 75 -11.84 19.69 5.88
C ALA A 75 -11.89 19.38 4.38
N ALA A 76 -13.06 19.45 3.75
CA ALA A 76 -13.23 19.27 2.31
C ALA A 76 -12.46 20.33 1.50
N LEU A 77 -12.45 21.59 1.97
CA LEU A 77 -11.68 22.66 1.33
C LEU A 77 -10.17 22.39 1.41
N ILE A 78 -9.68 21.91 2.56
CA ILE A 78 -8.26 21.52 2.73
C ILE A 78 -7.89 20.35 1.81
N VAL A 79 -8.72 19.31 1.74
CA VAL A 79 -8.49 18.17 0.83
C VAL A 79 -8.49 18.63 -0.64
N THR A 80 -9.38 19.55 -1.00
CA THR A 80 -9.41 20.16 -2.34
C THR A 80 -8.12 20.94 -2.63
N LEU A 81 -7.58 21.67 -1.66
CA LEU A 81 -6.31 22.38 -1.81
C LEU A 81 -5.14 21.40 -1.99
N LEU A 82 -5.14 20.28 -1.28
CA LEU A 82 -4.14 19.22 -1.44
C LEU A 82 -4.23 18.58 -2.84
N LEU A 83 -5.43 18.32 -3.34
CA LEU A 83 -5.65 17.80 -4.71
C LEU A 83 -5.18 18.80 -5.78
N LYS A 84 -5.35 20.11 -5.57
CA LYS A 84 -4.80 21.14 -6.44
C LYS A 84 -3.26 21.19 -6.36
N TRP A 85 -2.69 20.90 -5.20
CA TRP A 85 -1.24 20.88 -5.04
C TRP A 85 -0.63 19.69 -5.79
N ASP A 86 -1.15 18.47 -5.61
CA ASP A 86 -0.72 17.32 -6.40
C ASP A 86 -1.93 16.46 -6.84
N PRO A 87 -2.29 16.46 -8.13
CA PRO A 87 -3.49 15.75 -8.61
C PRO A 87 -3.34 14.22 -8.53
N LEU A 88 -2.11 13.71 -8.42
CA LEU A 88 -1.83 12.27 -8.41
C LEU A 88 -2.15 11.61 -7.05
N ILE A 89 -2.60 12.38 -6.05
CA ILE A 89 -3.11 11.84 -4.79
C ILE A 89 -4.57 11.37 -4.88
N SER A 90 -5.27 11.64 -5.98
CA SER A 90 -6.70 11.30 -6.11
C SER A 90 -6.94 9.79 -6.14
N GLY A 91 -8.05 9.36 -5.53
CA GLY A 91 -8.50 7.96 -5.53
C GLY A 91 -7.59 7.00 -4.76
N SER A 92 -7.54 5.75 -5.22
CA SER A 92 -6.80 4.67 -4.54
C SER A 92 -5.29 4.94 -4.48
N GLY A 93 -4.67 5.32 -5.61
CA GLY A 93 -3.21 5.41 -5.72
C GLY A 93 -2.59 4.25 -6.51
N ILE A 94 -3.29 3.12 -6.63
CA ILE A 94 -2.83 1.94 -7.38
C ILE A 94 -2.61 2.26 -8.86
N PRO A 95 -3.57 2.88 -9.60
CA PRO A 95 -3.36 3.19 -11.01
C PRO A 95 -2.18 4.14 -11.26
N GLN A 96 -1.90 5.04 -10.31
CA GLN A 96 -0.78 5.96 -10.41
C GLN A 96 0.56 5.25 -10.28
N ILE A 97 0.65 4.25 -9.38
CA ILE A 97 1.85 3.42 -9.24
C ILE A 97 2.02 2.55 -10.49
N GLU A 98 0.96 1.95 -11.02
CA GLU A 98 1.01 1.19 -12.27
C GLU A 98 1.51 2.05 -13.44
N GLY A 99 0.95 3.26 -13.60
CA GLY A 99 1.42 4.19 -14.63
C GLY A 99 2.90 4.55 -14.46
N GLU A 100 3.41 4.56 -13.23
CA GLU A 100 4.84 4.78 -12.96
C GLU A 100 5.72 3.60 -13.34
N ILE A 101 5.26 2.37 -13.07
CA ILE A 101 5.93 1.14 -13.50
C ILE A 101 5.91 1.02 -15.02
N MET A 102 4.82 1.41 -15.69
CA MET A 102 4.75 1.49 -17.15
C MET A 102 5.67 2.60 -17.71
N GLY A 103 5.91 3.66 -16.93
CA GLY A 103 6.72 4.80 -17.34
C GLY A 103 5.91 5.94 -17.98
N GLU A 104 4.58 5.86 -17.90
CA GLU A 104 3.62 6.87 -18.36
C GLU A 104 3.49 8.02 -17.36
N LEU A 105 3.82 7.78 -16.08
CA LEU A 105 3.77 8.77 -15.00
C LEU A 105 5.13 8.89 -14.29
N ASP A 106 5.43 10.09 -13.78
CA ASP A 106 6.60 10.35 -12.92
C ASP A 106 6.17 11.19 -11.70
N GLN A 107 5.73 10.51 -10.64
CA GLN A 107 5.25 11.15 -9.41
C GLN A 107 6.40 11.82 -8.63
N ARG A 108 6.14 13.03 -8.12
CA ARG A 108 7.06 13.68 -7.18
C ARG A 108 6.88 13.07 -5.79
N TRP A 109 7.72 12.09 -5.47
CA TRP A 109 7.61 11.25 -4.26
C TRP A 109 7.28 12.02 -2.98
N TRP A 110 7.98 13.12 -2.69
CA TRP A 110 7.78 13.88 -1.45
C TRP A 110 6.45 14.65 -1.41
N ARG A 111 5.98 15.15 -2.56
CA ARG A 111 4.69 15.88 -2.67
C ARG A 111 3.53 14.92 -2.50
N VAL A 112 3.58 13.81 -3.23
CA VAL A 112 2.55 12.76 -3.15
C VAL A 112 2.51 12.18 -1.74
N LEU A 113 3.67 11.90 -1.13
CA LEU A 113 3.74 11.35 0.22
C LEU A 113 3.12 12.30 1.26
N ALA A 114 3.50 13.58 1.25
CA ALA A 114 2.95 14.56 2.20
C ALA A 114 1.45 14.83 1.97
N ALA A 115 1.04 15.02 0.71
CA ALA A 115 -0.34 15.35 0.38
C ALA A 115 -1.28 14.15 0.56
N LYS A 116 -0.84 12.92 0.25
CA LYS A 116 -1.63 11.70 0.47
C LYS A 116 -1.78 11.37 1.96
N LEU A 117 -0.74 11.59 2.77
CA LEU A 117 -0.83 11.47 4.23
C LEU A 117 -1.87 12.45 4.79
N GLY A 118 -1.72 13.74 4.51
CA GLY A 118 -2.64 14.77 5.00
C GLY A 118 -4.07 14.58 4.51
N GLY A 119 -4.24 14.32 3.22
CA GLY A 119 -5.56 14.09 2.61
C GLY A 119 -6.22 12.82 3.12
N GLY A 120 -5.45 11.74 3.31
CA GLY A 120 -5.94 10.48 3.85
C GLY A 120 -6.38 10.60 5.30
N ILE A 121 -5.58 11.25 6.16
CA ILE A 121 -5.92 11.48 7.58
C ILE A 121 -7.18 12.33 7.70
N LEU A 122 -7.29 13.42 6.94
CA LEU A 122 -8.48 14.27 6.95
C LEU A 122 -9.72 13.54 6.43
N SER A 123 -9.61 12.84 5.31
CA SER A 123 -10.76 12.18 4.69
C SER A 123 -11.29 11.02 5.55
N LEU A 124 -10.39 10.12 5.99
CA LEU A 124 -10.77 9.02 6.88
C LEU A 124 -11.20 9.55 8.26
N GLY A 125 -10.53 10.59 8.75
CA GLY A 125 -10.86 11.25 10.01
C GLY A 125 -12.21 11.95 10.05
N CYS A 126 -12.70 12.41 8.89
CA CYS A 126 -14.03 12.96 8.73
C CYS A 126 -15.12 11.87 8.58
N GLY A 127 -14.74 10.59 8.58
CA GLY A 127 -15.66 9.47 8.47
C GLY A 127 -16.09 9.14 7.03
N LEU A 128 -15.32 9.56 6.01
CA LEU A 128 -15.60 9.11 4.64
C LEU A 128 -15.36 7.60 4.52
N SER A 129 -16.23 6.93 3.77
CA SER A 129 -16.15 5.49 3.49
C SER A 129 -15.05 5.17 2.48
N LEU A 130 -13.80 5.29 2.91
CA LEU A 130 -12.61 5.00 2.13
C LEU A 130 -11.81 3.87 2.78
N GLY A 131 -11.18 3.04 1.95
CA GLY A 131 -10.20 2.06 2.42
C GLY A 131 -8.84 2.71 2.68
N ARG A 132 -8.14 2.23 3.72
CA ARG A 132 -6.73 2.58 3.97
C ARG A 132 -5.75 1.82 3.07
N GLU A 133 -6.24 0.88 2.26
CA GLU A 133 -5.45 -0.01 1.41
C GLU A 133 -4.69 0.77 0.35
N GLY A 134 -5.41 1.44 -0.56
CA GLY A 134 -4.83 2.22 -1.66
C GLY A 134 -3.80 3.24 -1.19
N PRO A 135 -4.13 4.13 -0.22
CA PRO A 135 -3.18 5.09 0.29
C PRO A 135 -1.91 4.45 0.86
N SER A 136 -2.02 3.32 1.57
CA SER A 136 -0.86 2.64 2.14
C SER A 136 0.10 2.10 1.07
N ILE A 137 -0.46 1.56 -0.01
CA ILE A 137 0.32 1.06 -1.16
C ILE A 137 1.06 2.22 -1.84
N GLN A 138 0.36 3.32 -2.12
CA GLN A 138 0.97 4.51 -2.74
C GLN A 138 2.02 5.18 -1.86
N LEU A 139 1.76 5.28 -0.55
CA LEU A 139 2.74 5.82 0.41
C LEU A 139 3.98 4.94 0.49
N GLY A 140 3.80 3.62 0.55
CA GLY A 140 4.91 2.66 0.54
C GLY A 140 5.75 2.73 -0.73
N ALA A 141 5.10 2.82 -1.89
CA ALA A 141 5.73 3.00 -3.19
C ALA A 141 6.50 4.33 -3.31
N MET A 142 5.92 5.44 -2.86
CA MET A 142 6.57 6.76 -2.90
C MET A 142 7.74 6.85 -1.91
N ALA A 143 7.65 6.22 -0.75
CA ALA A 143 8.78 6.11 0.18
C ALA A 143 9.95 5.35 -0.47
N ALA A 144 9.66 4.25 -1.16
CA ALA A 144 10.67 3.49 -1.91
C ALA A 144 11.27 4.30 -3.07
N LYS A 145 10.45 5.07 -3.80
CA LYS A 145 10.93 6.00 -4.82
C LYS A 145 11.85 7.06 -4.23
N GLY A 146 11.51 7.62 -3.07
CA GLY A 146 12.37 8.56 -2.36
C GLY A 146 13.73 7.95 -2.03
N PHE A 147 13.74 6.72 -1.51
CA PHE A 147 14.97 5.97 -1.26
C PHE A 147 15.80 5.72 -2.53
N SER A 148 15.15 5.29 -3.62
CA SER A 148 15.77 5.11 -4.95
C SER A 148 16.44 6.38 -5.46
N ARG A 149 15.74 7.52 -5.39
CA ARG A 149 16.25 8.82 -5.85
C ARG A 149 17.40 9.33 -5.00
N LEU A 150 17.34 9.15 -3.67
CA LEU A 150 18.44 9.52 -2.77
C LEU A 150 19.70 8.69 -3.01
N THR A 151 19.53 7.39 -3.30
CA THR A 151 20.63 6.48 -3.62
C THR A 151 21.04 6.52 -5.09
N LYS A 152 20.46 7.43 -5.88
CA LYS A 152 20.76 7.69 -7.31
C LYS A 152 20.67 6.43 -8.18
N ARG A 153 19.66 5.60 -7.93
CA ARG A 153 19.43 4.35 -8.66
C ARG A 153 18.94 4.61 -10.09
N VAL A 154 19.17 3.62 -10.94
CA VAL A 154 18.72 3.67 -12.35
C VAL A 154 17.21 3.45 -12.40
N LYS A 155 16.52 3.99 -13.40
CA LYS A 155 15.05 3.87 -13.55
C LYS A 155 14.53 2.43 -13.48
N THR A 156 15.29 1.44 -13.96
CA THR A 156 14.89 0.03 -13.89
C THR A 156 14.91 -0.49 -12.45
N GLU A 157 15.95 -0.16 -11.68
CA GLU A 157 16.04 -0.50 -10.25
C GLU A 157 14.98 0.24 -9.45
N GLU A 158 14.71 1.51 -9.79
CA GLU A 158 13.65 2.30 -9.18
C GLU A 158 12.29 1.62 -9.28
N LYS A 159 11.92 1.11 -10.46
CA LYS A 159 10.65 0.38 -10.65
C LYS A 159 10.57 -0.86 -9.76
N VAL A 160 11.67 -1.60 -9.61
CA VAL A 160 11.74 -2.76 -8.70
C VAL A 160 11.55 -2.32 -7.25
N LEU A 161 12.21 -1.24 -6.82
CA LEU A 161 12.08 -0.70 -5.47
C LEU A 161 10.67 -0.16 -5.20
N ILE A 162 10.04 0.50 -6.17
CA ILE A 162 8.64 0.96 -6.09
C ILE A 162 7.70 -0.23 -5.87
N THR A 163 7.88 -1.33 -6.60
CA THR A 163 7.11 -2.57 -6.38
C THR A 163 7.36 -3.16 -4.99
N CYS A 164 8.61 -3.17 -4.52
CA CYS A 164 8.94 -3.59 -3.15
C CYS A 164 8.23 -2.71 -2.10
N GLY A 165 8.21 -1.39 -2.33
CA GLY A 165 7.51 -0.42 -1.49
C GLY A 165 5.99 -0.60 -1.48
N ALA A 166 5.39 -0.87 -2.64
CA ALA A 166 3.97 -1.19 -2.77
C ALA A 166 3.62 -2.47 -1.99
N SER A 167 4.45 -3.52 -2.11
CA SER A 167 4.33 -4.76 -1.36
C SER A 167 4.41 -4.54 0.15
N ALA A 168 5.44 -3.79 0.58
CA ALA A 168 5.64 -3.40 1.97
C ALA A 168 4.46 -2.58 2.51
N GLY A 169 3.90 -1.66 1.72
CA GLY A 169 2.77 -0.83 2.12
C GLY A 169 1.48 -1.62 2.34
N LEU A 170 1.16 -2.56 1.44
CA LEU A 170 0.02 -3.47 1.66
C LEU A 170 0.25 -4.36 2.89
N SER A 171 1.46 -4.90 3.03
CA SER A 171 1.83 -5.75 4.16
C SER A 171 1.65 -5.05 5.51
N ALA A 172 2.17 -3.83 5.69
CA ALA A 172 2.00 -3.06 6.92
C ALA A 172 0.55 -2.62 7.16
N ALA A 173 -0.24 -2.42 6.11
CA ALA A 173 -1.65 -2.10 6.25
C ALA A 173 -2.43 -3.30 6.80
N PHE A 174 -2.26 -4.49 6.23
CA PHE A 174 -3.11 -5.65 6.56
C PHE A 174 -2.46 -6.68 7.47
N ASN A 175 -1.20 -6.49 7.84
CA ASN A 175 -0.41 -7.49 8.55
C ASN A 175 -0.36 -8.81 7.77
N ALA A 176 -0.33 -8.70 6.43
CA ALA A 176 -0.54 -9.79 5.47
C ALA A 176 0.58 -9.80 4.42
N PRO A 177 1.77 -10.33 4.76
CA PRO A 177 2.94 -10.22 3.90
C PRO A 177 2.78 -10.95 2.56
N ILE A 178 2.17 -12.13 2.56
CA ILE A 178 1.94 -12.95 1.36
C ILE A 178 1.02 -12.23 0.38
N ALA A 179 -0.06 -11.62 0.89
CA ALA A 179 -0.97 -10.82 0.06
C ALA A 179 -0.25 -9.61 -0.55
N GLY A 180 0.61 -8.92 0.23
CA GLY A 180 1.44 -7.82 -0.27
C GLY A 180 2.36 -8.23 -1.42
N ILE A 181 2.97 -9.41 -1.33
CA ILE A 181 3.85 -9.94 -2.37
C ILE A 181 3.04 -10.21 -3.64
N LEU A 182 1.99 -11.04 -3.55
CA LEU A 182 1.17 -11.41 -4.71
C LEU A 182 0.57 -10.19 -5.40
N PHE A 183 -0.05 -9.29 -4.63
CA PHE A 183 -0.64 -8.06 -5.17
C PHE A 183 0.38 -7.21 -5.93
N SER A 184 1.59 -7.03 -5.38
CA SER A 184 2.63 -6.22 -6.03
C SER A 184 3.13 -6.84 -7.35
N LEU A 185 3.09 -8.17 -7.47
CA LEU A 185 3.55 -8.90 -8.64
C LEU A 185 2.46 -8.99 -9.72
N GLU A 186 1.23 -9.30 -9.31
CA GLU A 186 0.09 -9.52 -10.21
C GLU A 186 -0.52 -8.21 -10.70
N GLU A 187 -0.81 -7.28 -9.77
CA GLU A 187 -1.53 -6.04 -10.10
C GLU A 187 -0.57 -4.92 -10.47
N VAL A 188 0.47 -4.68 -9.66
CA VAL A 188 1.32 -3.49 -9.82
C VAL A 188 2.38 -3.66 -10.91
N HIS A 189 3.13 -4.77 -10.89
CA HIS A 189 4.27 -4.97 -11.81
C HIS A 189 3.92 -5.78 -13.05
N LYS A 190 2.89 -6.64 -12.99
CA LYS A 190 2.39 -7.49 -14.10
C LYS A 190 3.47 -8.40 -14.73
N HIS A 191 4.59 -8.61 -14.03
CA HIS A 191 5.68 -9.47 -14.45
C HIS A 191 6.34 -10.10 -13.23
N ILE A 192 6.60 -11.41 -13.31
CA ILE A 192 7.13 -12.20 -12.20
C ILE A 192 8.54 -12.62 -12.55
N SER A 193 9.53 -12.04 -11.87
CA SER A 193 10.92 -12.47 -11.94
C SER A 193 11.39 -12.94 -10.56
N PRO A 194 12.25 -13.98 -10.46
CA PRO A 194 12.71 -14.48 -9.17
C PRO A 194 13.34 -13.41 -8.27
N GLU A 195 13.98 -12.41 -8.89
CA GLU A 195 14.66 -11.32 -8.19
C GLU A 195 13.66 -10.36 -7.55
N LEU A 196 12.59 -10.02 -8.29
CA LEU A 196 11.50 -9.19 -7.81
C LEU A 196 10.69 -9.89 -6.72
N VAL A 197 10.49 -11.20 -6.83
CA VAL A 197 9.83 -11.99 -5.79
C VAL A 197 10.66 -11.94 -4.51
N LEU A 198 11.96 -12.20 -4.59
CA LEU A 198 12.83 -12.23 -3.40
C LEU A 198 12.95 -10.84 -2.73
N SER A 199 13.09 -9.77 -3.50
CA SER A 199 13.18 -8.42 -2.95
C SER A 199 11.85 -7.91 -2.38
N SER A 200 10.73 -8.19 -3.05
CA SER A 200 9.39 -7.84 -2.54
C SER A 200 9.03 -8.66 -1.30
N MET A 201 9.41 -9.94 -1.23
CA MET A 201 9.31 -10.76 -0.03
C MET A 201 10.08 -10.16 1.13
N ALA A 202 11.35 -9.80 0.92
CA ALA A 202 12.18 -9.20 1.95
C ALA A 202 11.58 -7.87 2.46
N ALA A 203 11.10 -7.03 1.56
CA ALA A 203 10.44 -5.77 1.90
C ALA A 203 9.14 -5.98 2.69
N SER A 204 8.29 -6.90 2.22
CA SER A 204 6.99 -7.21 2.80
C SER A 204 7.12 -7.81 4.20
N ILE A 205 8.06 -8.74 4.41
CA ILE A 205 8.33 -9.34 5.73
C ILE A 205 8.91 -8.30 6.69
N THR A 206 9.84 -7.46 6.23
CA THR A 206 10.42 -6.40 7.07
C THR A 206 9.36 -5.39 7.49
N SER A 207 8.49 -5.00 6.57
CA SER A 207 7.37 -4.09 6.83
C SER A 207 6.34 -4.69 7.80
N ASP A 208 6.00 -5.97 7.63
CA ASP A 208 5.12 -6.70 8.56
C ASP A 208 5.75 -6.79 9.96
N PHE A 209 7.05 -7.03 10.05
CA PHE A 209 7.77 -7.01 11.33
C PHE A 209 7.68 -5.64 12.00
N VAL A 210 7.90 -4.55 11.28
CA VAL A 210 7.73 -3.18 11.83
C VAL A 210 6.30 -2.94 12.30
N SER A 211 5.29 -3.35 11.51
CA SER A 211 3.87 -3.25 11.88
C SER A 211 3.54 -4.03 13.15
N ARG A 212 4.01 -5.28 13.26
CA ARG A 212 3.76 -6.15 14.42
C ARG A 212 4.38 -5.62 15.71
N ASN A 213 5.53 -4.95 15.63
CA ASN A 213 6.14 -4.33 16.82
C ASN A 213 5.28 -3.19 17.38
N VAL A 214 4.51 -2.50 16.53
CA VAL A 214 3.67 -1.36 16.95
C VAL A 214 2.24 -1.79 17.31
N PHE A 215 1.62 -2.64 16.48
CA PHE A 215 0.21 -3.02 16.65
C PHE A 215 0.01 -4.40 17.30
N GLY A 216 1.08 -5.16 17.54
CA GLY A 216 1.03 -6.51 18.06
C GLY A 216 0.67 -7.58 17.01
N LEU A 217 0.50 -8.81 17.47
CA LEU A 217 0.26 -10.00 16.64
C LEU A 217 -1.22 -10.28 16.33
N LYS A 218 -2.12 -9.34 16.61
CA LYS A 218 -3.56 -9.58 16.43
C LYS A 218 -3.91 -9.52 14.93
N PRO A 219 -4.52 -10.58 14.36
CA PRO A 219 -5.07 -10.51 13.01
C PRO A 219 -6.08 -9.37 12.90
N VAL A 220 -6.11 -8.67 11.77
CA VAL A 220 -7.11 -7.62 11.51
C VAL A 220 -8.54 -8.20 11.57
N PHE A 221 -8.70 -9.46 11.17
CA PHE A 221 -9.95 -10.19 11.25
C PHE A 221 -9.76 -11.55 11.92
N THR A 222 -10.50 -11.83 12.98
CA THR A 222 -10.50 -13.12 13.68
C THR A 222 -11.87 -13.79 13.53
N PHE A 223 -11.98 -14.74 12.59
CA PHE A 223 -13.19 -15.55 12.42
C PHE A 223 -12.97 -16.93 13.05
N HIS A 224 -13.91 -17.38 13.88
CA HIS A 224 -13.92 -18.73 14.43
C HIS A 224 -14.76 -19.62 13.51
N ILE A 225 -14.10 -20.46 12.72
CA ILE A 225 -14.78 -21.41 11.83
C ILE A 225 -15.22 -22.61 12.68
N THR A 226 -16.51 -22.69 12.98
CA THR A 226 -17.09 -23.75 13.83
C THR A 226 -17.54 -24.98 13.04
N HIS A 227 -17.79 -24.85 11.73
CA HIS A 227 -18.21 -25.95 10.87
C HIS A 227 -17.49 -25.91 9.53
N MET A 228 -16.99 -27.08 9.08
CA MET A 228 -16.52 -27.26 7.70
C MET A 228 -17.72 -27.35 6.76
N MET A 229 -17.64 -26.70 5.60
CA MET A 229 -18.72 -26.75 4.62
C MET A 229 -18.89 -28.16 4.04
N PRO A 230 -20.10 -28.75 4.08
CA PRO A 230 -20.35 -30.05 3.48
C PRO A 230 -20.20 -30.02 1.96
N LEU A 231 -19.76 -31.14 1.36
CA LEU A 231 -19.52 -31.24 -0.09
C LEU A 231 -20.77 -30.92 -0.93
N SER A 232 -21.96 -31.18 -0.42
CA SER A 232 -23.23 -30.87 -1.09
C SER A 232 -23.48 -29.38 -1.31
N THR A 233 -22.85 -28.51 -0.51
CA THR A 233 -23.07 -27.06 -0.58
C THR A 233 -22.12 -26.36 -1.55
N TYR A 234 -21.09 -27.03 -2.09
CA TYR A 234 -20.12 -26.42 -3.01
C TYR A 234 -20.75 -25.84 -4.29
N GLY A 235 -21.88 -26.40 -4.75
CA GLY A 235 -22.61 -25.82 -5.89
C GLY A 235 -23.07 -24.38 -5.66
N HIS A 236 -23.38 -24.00 -4.41
CA HIS A 236 -23.76 -22.63 -4.05
C HIS A 236 -22.60 -21.66 -4.21
N VAL A 237 -21.35 -22.10 -4.04
CA VAL A 237 -20.16 -21.26 -4.20
C VAL A 237 -19.97 -20.87 -5.67
N LEU A 238 -20.26 -21.77 -6.61
CA LEU A 238 -20.20 -21.45 -8.04
C LEU A 238 -21.27 -20.43 -8.44
N ILE A 239 -22.50 -20.59 -7.94
CA ILE A 239 -23.60 -19.64 -8.17
C ILE A 239 -23.23 -18.27 -7.58
N LEU A 240 -22.71 -18.25 -6.36
CA LEU A 240 -22.26 -17.02 -5.72
C LEU A 240 -21.12 -16.35 -6.51
N GLY A 241 -20.14 -17.13 -7.00
CA GLY A 241 -19.07 -16.63 -7.85
C GLY A 241 -19.58 -16.00 -9.14
N ALA A 242 -20.54 -16.63 -9.81
CA ALA A 242 -21.17 -16.09 -11.01
C ALA A 242 -21.95 -14.79 -10.73
N LEU A 243 -22.71 -14.74 -9.63
CA LEU A 243 -23.44 -13.55 -9.21
C LEU A 243 -22.49 -12.39 -8.89
N ILE A 244 -21.43 -12.64 -8.11
CA ILE A 244 -20.42 -11.62 -7.78
C ILE A 244 -19.71 -11.14 -9.05
N GLY A 245 -19.37 -12.06 -9.97
CA GLY A 245 -18.77 -11.71 -11.26
C GLY A 245 -19.67 -10.80 -12.11
N LEU A 246 -20.96 -11.11 -12.19
CA LEU A 246 -21.94 -10.29 -12.91
C LEU A 246 -22.11 -8.91 -12.26
N MET A 247 -22.20 -8.86 -10.93
CA MET A 247 -22.28 -7.60 -10.19
C MET A 247 -21.00 -6.77 -10.36
N GLY A 248 -19.84 -7.41 -10.43
CA GLY A 248 -18.57 -6.75 -10.73
C GLY A 248 -18.64 -5.98 -12.04
N VAL A 249 -19.06 -6.62 -13.14
CA VAL A 249 -19.20 -5.95 -14.44
C VAL A 249 -20.20 -4.79 -14.42
N LEU A 250 -21.27 -4.89 -13.62
CA LEU A 250 -22.26 -3.81 -13.48
C LEU A 250 -21.77 -2.60 -12.66
N THR A 251 -20.78 -2.80 -11.79
CA THR A 251 -20.28 -1.79 -10.85
C THR A 251 -18.92 -1.21 -11.23
N THR A 252 -18.23 -1.82 -12.22
CA THR A 252 -16.96 -1.34 -12.79
C THR A 252 -17.23 -0.37 -13.93
#